data_AF-A0A395WAR4-F1
#
_entry.id   AF-A0A395WAR4-F1
#
_cell.length_a   1.000
_cell.length_b   1.000
_cell.length_c   1.000
_cell.angle_alpha   90.00
_cell.angle_beta   90.00
_cell.angle_gamma   90.00
#
_symmetry.space_group_name_H-M   'P 1'
#
loop_
_entity.id
_entity.type
_entity.pdbx_description
1 polymer ?
#
loop_
_entity_poly.entity_id
_entity_poly.type
_entity_poly.pdbx_seq_one_letter_code
_entity_poly.pdbx_strand_id
1 'polypeptide(L)'
;MDYKGRIEASIQAHLDAYMDIVKTLYDNPETGFEEYETQKVLVKYLKDAGFDVKSSVVVDTDFVAEYKSGKEGPTIAYMCEYDALPEVGHGCGHNLIAGIGIAAGEALKSVIDEIGGTVRVVGTPGEENFGGKVKMSEAGVFDDVDAALMVHPDTENGVGSRSLAILPIKYEFFGKNAHGCHPQDGHSALDAAISTYTQISMLRQFVTPGSYIHGIIRDGGLAANVIPAYASMEYYFRAPTMAYCKEIATRAQDCVKGSCIASQTTYKTSMYECPYEDTKINYTLADMLTEKYKELGVEQINPVDEIPCGSTDVGSVSYVCPTIQGTIKIADCTVAGHSKEMAAATISEDGKAGLVTAATAIALIGLDLIVKPEKLEKAKKEFKEGTC
;
A
#
# COMPACT_ATOMS: atom_id res chain seq x y z
N MET A 1 18.50 31.88 7.42
CA MET A 1 18.21 30.50 7.84
C MET A 1 18.57 29.62 6.66
N ASP A 2 19.31 28.54 6.89
CA ASP A 2 19.61 27.57 5.83
C ASP A 2 18.34 26.81 5.41
N TYR A 3 18.43 25.96 4.37
CA TYR A 3 17.25 25.23 3.88
C TYR A 3 16.66 24.31 4.96
N LYS A 4 17.51 23.66 5.76
CA LYS A 4 17.08 22.80 6.87
C LYS A 4 16.25 23.58 7.89
N GLY A 5 16.78 24.70 8.39
CA GLY A 5 16.06 25.50 9.37
C GLY A 5 14.73 26.05 8.84
N ARG A 6 14.63 26.37 7.52
CA ARG A 6 13.38 26.83 6.91
C ARG A 6 12.32 25.73 6.83
N ILE A 7 12.73 24.51 6.49
CA ILE A 7 11.86 23.34 6.49
C ILE A 7 11.32 23.09 7.91
N GLU A 8 12.21 23.07 8.92
CA GLU A 8 11.83 22.89 10.33
C GLU A 8 10.88 24.01 10.79
N ALA A 9 11.20 25.27 10.46
CA ALA A 9 10.36 26.42 10.81
C ALA A 9 8.99 26.37 10.12
N SER A 10 8.90 25.89 8.86
CA SER A 10 7.64 25.73 8.15
C SER A 10 6.73 24.71 8.84
N ILE A 11 7.29 23.57 9.28
CA ILE A 11 6.53 22.55 10.00
C ILE A 11 6.00 23.11 11.32
N GLN A 12 6.85 23.79 12.09
CA GLN A 12 6.45 24.38 13.37
C GLN A 12 5.39 25.47 13.21
N ALA A 13 5.48 26.30 12.16
CA ALA A 13 4.53 27.39 11.92
C ALA A 13 3.10 26.90 11.62
N HIS A 14 2.95 25.70 11.06
CA HIS A 14 1.66 25.13 10.64
C HIS A 14 1.26 23.89 11.46
N LEU A 15 2.00 23.56 12.52
CA LEU A 15 1.82 22.33 13.29
C LEU A 15 0.42 22.18 13.88
N ASP A 16 -0.17 23.27 14.38
CA ASP A 16 -1.52 23.23 14.93
C ASP A 16 -2.56 22.91 13.84
N ALA A 17 -2.37 23.44 12.62
CA ALA A 17 -3.26 23.12 11.50
C ALA A 17 -3.13 21.65 11.05
N TYR A 18 -1.92 21.08 11.05
CA TYR A 18 -1.74 19.66 10.78
C TYR A 18 -2.41 18.78 11.84
N MET A 19 -2.25 19.11 13.13
CA MET A 19 -2.89 18.36 14.20
C MET A 19 -4.42 18.52 14.21
N ASP A 20 -4.94 19.68 13.79
CA ASP A 20 -6.38 19.88 13.58
C ASP A 20 -6.92 18.96 12.47
N ILE A 21 -6.17 18.76 11.38
CA ILE A 21 -6.51 17.78 10.33
C ILE A 21 -6.50 16.37 10.92
N VAL A 22 -5.40 15.96 11.56
CA VAL A 22 -5.24 14.62 12.16
C VAL A 22 -6.40 14.32 13.12
N LYS A 23 -6.78 15.30 13.95
CA LYS A 23 -7.90 15.19 14.87
C LYS A 23 -9.25 15.16 14.16
N THR A 24 -9.44 15.95 13.12
CA THR A 24 -10.69 15.96 12.34
C THR A 24 -10.94 14.60 11.70
N LEU A 25 -9.92 13.99 11.12
CA LEU A 25 -9.99 12.64 10.55
C LEU A 25 -10.23 11.59 11.66
N TYR A 26 -9.52 11.70 12.79
CA TYR A 26 -9.75 10.84 13.96
C TYR A 26 -11.21 10.85 14.43
N ASP A 27 -11.82 12.03 14.52
CA ASP A 27 -13.21 12.20 14.99
C ASP A 27 -14.25 11.77 13.94
N ASN A 28 -13.87 11.68 12.66
CA ASN A 28 -14.76 11.37 11.52
C ASN A 28 -14.15 10.28 10.63
N PRO A 29 -13.94 9.05 11.13
CA PRO A 29 -13.29 7.99 10.38
C PRO A 29 -14.17 7.53 9.21
N GLU A 30 -13.59 7.48 8.01
CA GLU A 30 -14.22 6.96 6.80
C GLU A 30 -13.44 5.75 6.27
N THR A 31 -14.15 4.71 5.85
CA THR A 31 -13.52 3.47 5.35
C THR A 31 -13.02 3.61 3.91
N GLY A 32 -12.18 2.67 3.50
CA GLY A 32 -11.61 2.61 2.15
C GLY A 32 -12.60 2.88 1.01
N PHE A 33 -12.27 3.83 0.13
CA PHE A 33 -13.09 4.33 -0.99
C PHE A 33 -14.40 5.03 -0.60
N GLU A 34 -14.59 5.32 0.68
CA GLU A 34 -15.70 6.12 1.20
C GLU A 34 -15.22 7.40 1.92
N GLU A 35 -13.93 7.75 1.79
CA GLU A 35 -13.25 8.87 2.45
C GLU A 35 -13.56 10.25 1.83
N TYR A 36 -14.83 10.51 1.51
CA TYR A 36 -15.25 11.72 0.79
C TYR A 36 -15.08 13.00 1.61
N GLU A 37 -15.43 12.99 2.89
CA GLU A 37 -15.28 14.18 3.74
C GLU A 37 -13.81 14.42 4.10
N THR A 38 -13.07 13.33 4.34
CA THR A 38 -11.63 13.33 4.57
C THR A 38 -10.87 13.91 3.39
N GLN A 39 -11.13 13.42 2.16
CA GLN A 39 -10.54 13.98 0.94
C GLN A 39 -10.82 15.48 0.82
N LYS A 40 -12.06 15.93 1.09
CA LYS A 40 -12.41 17.35 1.02
C LYS A 40 -11.59 18.19 2.00
N VAL A 41 -11.37 17.72 3.23
CA VAL A 41 -10.55 18.41 4.23
C VAL A 41 -9.10 18.56 3.73
N LEU A 42 -8.49 17.46 3.28
CA LEU A 42 -7.10 17.43 2.81
C LEU A 42 -6.91 18.30 1.55
N VAL A 43 -7.81 18.17 0.56
CA VAL A 43 -7.80 18.96 -0.68
C VAL A 43 -7.97 20.44 -0.40
N LYS A 44 -8.89 20.80 0.50
CA LYS A 44 -9.10 22.20 0.89
C LYS A 44 -7.82 22.78 1.49
N TYR A 45 -7.22 22.08 2.45
CA TYR A 45 -5.98 22.54 3.08
C TYR A 45 -4.85 22.73 2.06
N LEU A 46 -4.61 21.76 1.19
CA LEU A 46 -3.54 21.84 0.18
C LEU A 46 -3.77 22.98 -0.83
N LYS A 47 -5.03 23.25 -1.22
CA LYS A 47 -5.37 24.43 -2.04
C LYS A 47 -5.08 25.74 -1.30
N ASP A 48 -5.48 25.83 -0.03
CA ASP A 48 -5.22 27.00 0.82
C ASP A 48 -3.70 27.21 1.01
N ALA A 49 -2.93 26.12 1.08
CA ALA A 49 -1.47 26.09 1.12
C ALA A 49 -0.82 26.39 -0.26
N GLY A 50 -1.60 26.60 -1.32
CA GLY A 50 -1.12 27.05 -2.63
C GLY A 50 -0.67 25.93 -3.58
N PHE A 51 -1.08 24.69 -3.37
CA PHE A 51 -0.89 23.60 -4.35
C PHE A 51 -1.98 23.64 -5.44
N ASP A 52 -1.62 23.20 -6.65
CA ASP A 52 -2.58 22.85 -7.70
C ASP A 52 -3.10 21.43 -7.44
N VAL A 53 -4.36 21.33 -6.98
CA VAL A 53 -4.94 20.06 -6.52
C VAL A 53 -6.01 19.55 -7.47
N LYS A 54 -5.79 18.33 -7.99
CA LYS A 54 -6.75 17.55 -8.75
C LYS A 54 -7.29 16.42 -7.87
N SER A 55 -8.60 16.39 -7.67
CA SER A 55 -9.29 15.33 -6.93
C SER A 55 -9.88 14.32 -7.91
N SER A 56 -10.12 13.09 -7.45
CA SER A 56 -10.80 12.05 -8.22
C SER A 56 -10.08 11.75 -9.54
N VAL A 57 -8.76 11.54 -9.47
CA VAL A 57 -7.86 11.27 -10.59
C VAL A 57 -8.05 9.84 -11.10
N VAL A 58 -8.08 8.84 -10.22
CA VAL A 58 -8.20 7.41 -10.57
C VAL A 58 -9.39 6.76 -9.86
N VAL A 59 -9.55 7.03 -8.57
CA VAL A 59 -10.72 6.66 -7.76
C VAL A 59 -11.34 7.91 -7.14
N ASP A 60 -12.63 7.84 -6.79
CA ASP A 60 -13.41 9.03 -6.42
C ASP A 60 -12.80 9.83 -5.24
N THR A 61 -12.18 9.14 -4.28
CA THR A 61 -11.63 9.75 -3.06
C THR A 61 -10.14 10.06 -3.13
N ASP A 62 -9.43 9.77 -4.22
CA ASP A 62 -7.99 10.10 -4.35
C ASP A 62 -7.74 11.58 -4.69
N PHE A 63 -6.48 12.02 -4.59
CA PHE A 63 -6.07 13.32 -5.13
C PHE A 63 -4.59 13.37 -5.47
N VAL A 64 -4.23 14.31 -6.35
CA VAL A 64 -2.84 14.70 -6.65
C VAL A 64 -2.73 16.21 -6.49
N ALA A 65 -1.89 16.65 -5.56
CA ALA A 65 -1.57 18.05 -5.31
C ALA A 65 -0.13 18.34 -5.74
N GLU A 66 0.06 19.29 -6.65
CA GLU A 66 1.38 19.65 -7.19
C GLU A 66 1.75 21.10 -6.89
N TYR A 67 3.02 21.32 -6.58
CA TYR A 67 3.63 22.64 -6.61
C TYR A 67 4.92 22.59 -7.43
N LYS A 68 4.94 23.35 -8.53
CA LYS A 68 6.05 23.40 -9.49
C LYS A 68 6.82 24.70 -9.29
N SER A 69 8.12 24.60 -9.01
CA SER A 69 9.00 25.77 -8.86
C SER A 69 9.19 26.59 -10.14
N GLY A 70 8.83 26.02 -11.30
CA GLY A 70 9.13 26.57 -12.62
C GLY A 70 10.59 26.41 -13.06
N LYS A 71 11.43 25.75 -12.24
CA LYS A 71 12.81 25.38 -12.55
C LYS A 71 12.91 23.87 -12.76
N GLU A 72 13.85 23.45 -13.61
CA GLU A 72 14.17 22.03 -13.79
C GLU A 72 14.60 21.40 -12.46
N GLY A 73 14.26 20.13 -12.27
CA GLY A 73 14.58 19.37 -11.07
C GLY A 73 13.65 18.16 -10.95
N PRO A 74 13.90 17.27 -9.99
CA PRO A 74 13.12 16.06 -9.82
C PRO A 74 11.74 16.32 -9.23
N THR A 75 10.83 15.37 -9.43
CA THR A 75 9.52 15.30 -8.78
C THR A 75 9.60 14.42 -7.55
N ILE A 76 9.44 15.01 -6.36
CA ILE A 76 9.40 14.30 -5.08
C ILE A 76 7.96 14.18 -4.62
N ALA A 77 7.48 12.95 -4.43
CA ALA A 77 6.12 12.67 -3.98
C ALA A 77 6.07 12.29 -2.50
N TYR A 78 5.02 12.77 -1.81
CA TYR A 78 4.69 12.42 -0.44
C TYR A 78 3.33 11.72 -0.42
N MET A 79 3.31 10.45 -0.02
CA MET A 79 2.09 9.65 -0.02
C MET A 79 1.32 9.86 1.29
N CYS A 80 0.01 10.03 1.17
CA CYS A 80 -0.91 10.29 2.28
C CYS A 80 -2.02 9.24 2.26
N GLU A 81 -1.98 8.29 3.20
CA GLU A 81 -3.11 7.41 3.49
C GLU A 81 -4.07 8.10 4.44
N TYR A 82 -5.36 7.74 4.39
CA TYR A 82 -6.39 8.34 5.25
C TYR A 82 -7.68 7.51 5.33
N ASP A 83 -7.67 6.24 4.95
CA ASP A 83 -8.76 5.33 5.25
C ASP A 83 -8.72 4.86 6.70
N ALA A 84 -9.90 4.56 7.25
CA ALA A 84 -10.08 4.03 8.58
C ALA A 84 -10.57 2.58 8.54
N LEU A 85 -10.45 1.91 9.68
CA LEU A 85 -10.94 0.56 9.91
C LEU A 85 -12.32 0.58 10.59
N PRO A 86 -13.19 -0.41 10.29
CA PRO A 86 -14.42 -0.62 11.04
C PRO A 86 -14.14 -0.76 12.55
N GLU A 87 -15.03 -0.20 13.37
CA GLU A 87 -15.05 -0.28 14.85
C GLU A 87 -13.90 0.42 15.60
N VAL A 88 -12.70 0.48 15.04
CA VAL A 88 -11.50 1.04 15.69
C VAL A 88 -11.08 2.40 15.12
N GLY A 89 -11.70 2.87 14.04
CA GLY A 89 -11.37 4.15 13.41
C GLY A 89 -9.98 4.08 12.77
N HIS A 90 -9.16 5.11 12.94
CA HIS A 90 -7.76 5.11 12.45
C HIS A 90 -6.83 4.24 13.33
N GLY A 91 -7.21 2.98 13.57
CA GLY A 91 -6.42 2.02 14.34
C GLY A 91 -5.08 1.64 13.69
N CYS A 92 -4.89 1.95 12.41
CA CYS A 92 -3.61 1.86 11.70
C CYS A 92 -2.88 3.23 11.62
N GLY A 93 -3.52 4.31 12.06
CA GLY A 93 -2.92 5.64 12.16
C GLY A 93 -2.87 6.44 10.85
N HIS A 94 -3.68 6.10 9.86
CA HIS A 94 -3.67 6.75 8.55
C HIS A 94 -3.99 8.26 8.63
N ASN A 95 -4.79 8.72 9.58
CA ASN A 95 -4.95 10.15 9.85
C ASN A 95 -3.62 10.87 10.13
N LEU A 96 -2.70 10.23 10.85
CA LEU A 96 -1.36 10.78 11.11
C LEU A 96 -0.45 10.69 9.88
N ILE A 97 -0.59 9.65 9.06
CA ILE A 97 0.13 9.51 7.78
C ILE A 97 -0.23 10.65 6.83
N ALA A 98 -1.52 10.96 6.68
CA ALA A 98 -1.96 12.14 5.93
C ALA A 98 -1.36 13.44 6.48
N GLY A 99 -1.36 13.61 7.80
CA GLY A 99 -0.72 14.76 8.46
C GLY A 99 0.78 14.87 8.14
N ILE A 100 1.52 13.76 8.23
CA ILE A 100 2.95 13.67 7.93
C ILE A 100 3.24 14.04 6.47
N GLY A 101 2.50 13.46 5.52
CA GLY A 101 2.73 13.67 4.09
C GLY A 101 2.43 15.11 3.66
N ILE A 102 1.34 15.70 4.16
CA ILE A 102 1.02 17.12 3.93
C ILE A 102 2.10 18.02 4.53
N ALA A 103 2.48 17.79 5.80
CA ALA A 103 3.47 18.60 6.48
C ALA A 103 4.83 18.55 5.76
N ALA A 104 5.26 17.38 5.29
CA ALA A 104 6.51 17.23 4.56
C ALA A 104 6.47 17.93 3.20
N GLY A 105 5.38 17.77 2.44
CA GLY A 105 5.20 18.44 1.15
C GLY A 105 5.18 19.96 1.28
N GLU A 106 4.41 20.50 2.23
CA GLU A 106 4.36 21.94 2.48
C GLU A 106 5.70 22.48 2.99
N ALA A 107 6.43 21.71 3.80
CA ALA A 107 7.75 22.09 4.27
C ALA A 107 8.78 22.14 3.14
N LEU A 108 8.83 21.15 2.25
CA LEU A 108 9.72 21.17 1.08
C LEU A 108 9.35 22.32 0.13
N LYS A 109 8.06 22.59 -0.05
CA LYS A 109 7.55 23.74 -0.83
C LYS A 109 8.13 25.07 -0.34
N SER A 110 8.43 25.23 0.94
CA SER A 110 9.00 26.48 1.49
C SER A 110 10.38 26.86 0.93
N VAL A 111 11.09 25.92 0.28
CA VAL A 111 12.42 26.11 -0.31
C VAL A 111 12.48 25.76 -1.81
N ILE A 112 11.45 25.11 -2.36
CA ILE A 112 11.46 24.53 -3.72
C ILE A 112 11.71 25.57 -4.83
N ASP A 113 11.23 26.80 -4.66
CA ASP A 113 11.43 27.89 -5.63
C ASP A 113 12.90 28.28 -5.80
N GLU A 114 13.75 27.99 -4.80
CA GLU A 114 15.19 28.23 -4.87
C GLU A 114 15.94 27.04 -5.47
N ILE A 115 15.59 25.82 -5.05
CA ILE A 115 16.33 24.59 -5.35
C ILE A 115 15.86 23.88 -6.64
N GLY A 116 14.67 24.19 -7.15
CA GLY A 116 14.10 23.62 -8.36
C GLY A 116 13.36 22.29 -8.17
N GLY A 117 12.67 21.83 -9.22
CA GLY A 117 11.87 20.61 -9.20
C GLY A 117 10.40 20.83 -8.82
N THR A 118 9.75 19.71 -8.48
CA THR A 118 8.31 19.64 -8.20
C THR A 118 8.08 18.92 -6.87
N VAL A 119 7.22 19.49 -6.02
CA VAL A 119 6.67 18.81 -4.86
C VAL A 119 5.30 18.25 -5.24
N ARG A 120 5.07 16.97 -4.98
CA ARG A 120 3.78 16.32 -5.16
C ARG A 120 3.30 15.72 -3.84
N VAL A 121 2.08 16.03 -3.43
CA VAL A 121 1.40 15.33 -2.32
C VAL A 121 0.30 14.48 -2.95
N VAL A 122 0.34 13.17 -2.69
CA VAL A 122 -0.54 12.19 -3.32
C VAL A 122 -1.44 11.60 -2.26
N GLY A 123 -2.75 11.81 -2.40
CA GLY A 123 -3.74 11.19 -1.55
C GLY A 123 -4.06 9.77 -2.02
N THR A 124 -3.76 8.78 -1.19
CA THR A 124 -3.84 7.36 -1.52
C THR A 124 -4.88 6.66 -0.63
N PRO A 125 -6.16 6.58 -1.07
CA PRO A 125 -7.26 6.03 -0.27
C PRO A 125 -7.26 4.49 -0.25
N GLY A 126 -8.01 3.89 0.68
CA GLY A 126 -8.32 2.46 0.69
C GLY A 126 -7.13 1.50 0.73
N GLU A 127 -6.06 1.83 1.47
CA GLU A 127 -4.90 0.95 1.63
C GLU A 127 -5.26 -0.38 2.30
N GLU A 128 -6.18 -0.37 3.27
CA GLU A 128 -6.45 -1.52 4.13
C GLU A 128 -7.08 -2.71 3.37
N ASN A 129 -7.93 -2.43 2.39
CA ASN A 129 -8.79 -3.47 1.78
C ASN A 129 -8.91 -3.41 0.25
N PHE A 130 -8.51 -2.30 -0.39
CA PHE A 130 -8.89 -2.07 -1.78
C PHE A 130 -7.75 -1.64 -2.72
N GLY A 131 -6.57 -1.34 -2.16
CA GLY A 131 -5.35 -1.06 -2.90
C GLY A 131 -5.43 0.21 -3.74
N GLY A 132 -5.65 1.36 -3.11
CA GLY A 132 -5.68 2.63 -3.84
C GLY A 132 -4.38 2.90 -4.58
N LYS A 133 -3.22 2.65 -3.95
CA LYS A 133 -1.92 2.83 -4.62
C LYS A 133 -1.72 1.88 -5.78
N VAL A 134 -2.31 0.68 -5.73
CA VAL A 134 -2.27 -0.28 -6.85
C VAL A 134 -2.95 0.33 -8.06
N LYS A 135 -4.19 0.79 -7.90
CA LYS A 135 -4.97 1.42 -8.98
C LYS A 135 -4.27 2.68 -9.50
N MET A 136 -3.74 3.50 -8.60
CA MET A 136 -3.03 4.74 -8.96
C MET A 136 -1.72 4.47 -9.71
N SER A 137 -0.98 3.43 -9.33
CA SER A 137 0.24 2.99 -10.02
C SER A 137 -0.09 2.43 -11.42
N GLU A 138 -1.14 1.61 -11.55
CA GLU A 138 -1.62 1.11 -12.84
C GLU A 138 -2.08 2.22 -13.78
N ALA A 139 -2.63 3.31 -13.23
CA ALA A 139 -3.04 4.50 -13.96
C ALA A 139 -1.90 5.49 -14.28
N GLY A 140 -0.66 5.19 -13.83
CA GLY A 140 0.53 5.98 -14.13
C GLY A 140 0.69 7.25 -13.29
N VAL A 141 0.06 7.35 -12.11
CA VAL A 141 0.16 8.53 -11.22
C VAL A 141 1.60 8.76 -10.73
N PHE A 142 2.40 7.70 -10.67
CA PHE A 142 3.77 7.72 -10.18
C PHE A 142 4.84 7.60 -11.28
N ASP A 143 4.45 7.52 -12.57
CA ASP A 143 5.37 7.25 -13.68
C ASP A 143 6.42 8.35 -13.88
N ASP A 144 6.08 9.60 -13.54
CA ASP A 144 6.96 10.77 -13.62
C ASP A 144 7.51 11.22 -12.25
N VAL A 145 7.35 10.37 -11.22
CA VAL A 145 7.88 10.61 -9.88
C VAL A 145 9.29 10.04 -9.76
N ASP A 146 10.22 10.86 -9.29
CA ASP A 146 11.62 10.45 -9.12
C ASP A 146 11.88 9.75 -7.79
N ALA A 147 11.09 10.07 -6.75
CA ALA A 147 11.02 9.32 -5.50
C ALA A 147 9.69 9.55 -4.77
N ALA A 148 9.11 8.50 -4.19
CA ALA A 148 7.91 8.55 -3.36
C ALA A 148 8.24 8.22 -1.90
N LEU A 149 7.85 9.11 -0.98
CA LEU A 149 8.26 9.07 0.42
C LEU A 149 7.03 8.99 1.34
N MET A 150 7.12 8.13 2.37
CA MET A 150 6.09 7.98 3.39
C MET A 150 6.70 7.47 4.71
N VAL A 151 6.05 7.79 5.82
CA VAL A 151 6.35 7.22 7.14
C VAL A 151 5.03 6.83 7.80
N HIS A 152 4.99 5.61 8.31
CA HIS A 152 3.85 5.03 9.01
C HIS A 152 4.03 5.15 10.53
N PRO A 153 2.99 5.49 11.33
CA PRO A 153 3.08 5.43 12.78
C PRO A 153 3.15 3.99 13.28
N ASP A 154 3.96 3.75 14.31
CA ASP A 154 4.13 2.41 14.87
C ASP A 154 4.52 2.51 16.36
N THR A 155 4.83 1.38 16.96
CA THR A 155 5.40 1.23 18.31
C THR A 155 6.93 1.26 18.31
N GLU A 156 7.56 1.29 17.13
CA GLU A 156 9.01 1.28 16.93
C GLU A 156 9.42 2.24 15.80
N ASN A 157 10.68 2.70 15.84
CA ASN A 157 11.27 3.49 14.76
C ASN A 157 11.96 2.54 13.77
N GLY A 158 11.69 2.69 12.48
CA GLY A 158 12.24 1.81 11.46
C GLY A 158 12.35 2.50 10.11
N VAL A 159 13.10 1.89 9.19
CA VAL A 159 13.39 2.48 7.87
C VAL A 159 12.88 1.67 6.69
N GLY A 160 12.16 0.59 6.94
CA GLY A 160 11.52 -0.24 5.93
C GLY A 160 11.25 -1.65 6.44
N SER A 161 10.33 -2.34 5.77
CA SER A 161 10.07 -3.76 5.98
C SER A 161 9.68 -4.39 4.65
N ARG A 162 10.10 -5.64 4.43
CA ARG A 162 9.59 -6.43 3.31
C ARG A 162 8.14 -6.83 3.59
N SER A 163 7.30 -6.75 2.58
CA SER A 163 5.92 -7.22 2.65
C SER A 163 5.73 -8.48 1.80
N LEU A 164 4.70 -9.27 2.12
CA LEU A 164 4.32 -10.42 1.31
C LEU A 164 3.45 -9.94 0.14
N ALA A 165 3.75 -10.46 -1.05
CA ALA A 165 2.86 -10.32 -2.19
C ALA A 165 1.61 -11.20 -2.00
N ILE A 166 0.45 -10.71 -2.45
CA ILE A 166 -0.83 -11.44 -2.43
C ILE A 166 -1.48 -11.38 -3.80
N LEU A 167 -1.86 -12.54 -4.32
CA LEU A 167 -2.61 -12.69 -5.56
C LEU A 167 -3.95 -13.42 -5.31
N PRO A 168 -5.08 -12.69 -5.24
CA PRO A 168 -6.41 -13.27 -5.09
C PRO A 168 -6.98 -13.72 -6.45
N ILE A 169 -7.24 -15.02 -6.62
CA ILE A 169 -7.80 -15.59 -7.84
C ILE A 169 -9.11 -16.31 -7.54
N LYS A 170 -10.15 -15.97 -8.32
CA LYS A 170 -11.40 -16.71 -8.40
C LYS A 170 -11.35 -17.64 -9.61
N TYR A 171 -11.68 -18.90 -9.37
CA TYR A 171 -11.87 -19.91 -10.40
C TYR A 171 -13.36 -20.23 -10.49
N GLU A 172 -13.94 -20.04 -11.66
CA GLU A 172 -15.34 -20.38 -11.93
C GLU A 172 -15.39 -21.58 -12.88
N PHE A 173 -16.16 -22.59 -12.53
CA PHE A 173 -16.31 -23.83 -13.29
C PHE A 173 -17.69 -23.91 -13.92
N PHE A 174 -17.76 -24.29 -15.19
CA PHE A 174 -19.00 -24.38 -15.96
C PHE A 174 -19.12 -25.77 -16.59
N GLY A 175 -20.18 -26.47 -16.20
CA GLY A 175 -20.53 -27.80 -16.65
C GLY A 175 -21.95 -27.86 -17.23
N LYS A 176 -22.64 -28.97 -16.99
CA LYS A 176 -23.99 -29.21 -17.52
C LYS A 176 -24.86 -29.90 -16.47
N ASN A 177 -26.02 -29.29 -16.19
CA ASN A 177 -26.98 -29.83 -15.23
C ASN A 177 -27.55 -31.16 -15.72
N ALA A 178 -27.78 -32.08 -14.79
CA ALA A 178 -28.52 -33.31 -15.00
C ALA A 178 -29.24 -33.73 -13.72
N HIS A 179 -30.27 -34.56 -13.84
CA HIS A 179 -30.89 -35.18 -12.66
C HIS A 179 -29.89 -36.16 -12.03
N GLY A 180 -29.81 -36.24 -10.71
CA GLY A 180 -28.90 -37.15 -9.99
C GLY A 180 -29.13 -38.65 -10.27
N CYS A 181 -30.20 -39.00 -10.97
CA CYS A 181 -30.51 -40.38 -11.41
C CYS A 181 -30.18 -40.62 -12.90
N HIS A 182 -29.81 -39.57 -13.64
CA HIS A 182 -29.34 -39.63 -15.01
C HIS A 182 -27.99 -38.88 -15.15
N PRO A 183 -26.99 -39.20 -14.31
CA PRO A 183 -25.74 -38.43 -14.26
C PRO A 183 -24.95 -38.45 -15.58
N GLN A 184 -25.13 -39.48 -16.42
CA GLN A 184 -24.49 -39.59 -17.73
C GLN A 184 -24.82 -38.45 -18.70
N ASP A 185 -25.91 -37.71 -18.47
CA ASP A 185 -26.32 -36.58 -19.31
C ASP A 185 -25.67 -35.25 -18.89
N GLY A 186 -24.92 -35.22 -17.79
CA GLY A 186 -24.35 -34.02 -17.19
C GLY A 186 -22.82 -33.98 -17.15
N HIS A 187 -22.29 -32.83 -16.72
CA HIS A 187 -20.88 -32.59 -16.47
C HIS A 187 -20.77 -31.79 -15.16
N SER A 188 -20.23 -32.39 -14.10
CA SER A 188 -20.24 -31.82 -12.75
C SER A 188 -19.17 -30.74 -12.59
N ALA A 189 -19.59 -29.47 -12.49
CA ALA A 189 -18.71 -28.37 -12.14
C ALA A 189 -18.17 -28.49 -10.71
N LEU A 190 -18.95 -29.08 -9.79
CA LEU A 190 -18.51 -29.35 -8.43
C LEU A 190 -17.36 -30.37 -8.40
N ASP A 191 -17.42 -31.42 -9.24
CA ASP A 191 -16.34 -32.42 -9.30
C ASP A 191 -15.04 -31.79 -9.83
N ALA A 192 -15.15 -30.88 -10.80
CA ALA A 192 -14.02 -30.09 -11.29
C ALA A 192 -13.41 -29.24 -10.17
N ALA A 193 -14.24 -28.60 -9.34
CA ALA A 193 -13.80 -27.83 -8.18
C ALA A 193 -13.14 -28.69 -7.09
N ILE A 194 -13.73 -29.84 -6.73
CA ILE A 194 -13.17 -30.76 -5.72
C ILE A 194 -11.83 -31.35 -6.19
N SER A 195 -11.76 -31.76 -7.46
CA SER A 195 -10.52 -32.24 -8.06
C SER A 195 -9.43 -31.16 -8.05
N THR A 196 -9.79 -29.92 -8.39
CA THR A 196 -8.88 -28.77 -8.32
C THR A 196 -8.40 -28.53 -6.89
N TYR A 197 -9.31 -28.50 -5.92
CA TYR A 197 -9.00 -28.26 -4.50
C TYR A 197 -7.99 -29.30 -3.99
N THR A 198 -8.21 -30.58 -4.36
CA THR A 198 -7.33 -31.69 -4.01
C THR A 198 -5.95 -31.53 -4.62
N GLN A 199 -5.87 -31.22 -5.92
CA GLN A 199 -4.60 -31.03 -6.63
C GLN A 199 -3.81 -29.82 -6.10
N ILE A 200 -4.47 -28.69 -5.84
CA ILE A 200 -3.83 -27.53 -5.21
C ILE A 200 -3.36 -27.86 -3.79
N SER A 201 -4.07 -28.71 -3.04
CA SER A 201 -3.60 -29.17 -1.73
C SER A 201 -2.28 -29.95 -1.84
N MET A 202 -2.11 -30.76 -2.88
CA MET A 202 -0.88 -31.51 -3.13
C MET A 202 0.26 -30.58 -3.61
N LEU A 203 -0.06 -29.51 -4.34
CA LEU A 203 0.91 -28.50 -4.79
C LEU A 203 1.72 -27.89 -3.64
N ARG A 204 1.09 -27.72 -2.46
CA ARG A 204 1.69 -27.11 -1.26
C ARG A 204 2.95 -27.81 -0.77
N GLN A 205 3.12 -29.11 -1.04
CA GLN A 205 4.34 -29.83 -0.67
C GLN A 205 5.59 -29.27 -1.36
N PHE A 206 5.42 -28.63 -2.52
CA PHE A 206 6.51 -28.22 -3.42
C PHE A 206 6.54 -26.70 -3.65
N VAL A 207 6.15 -25.91 -2.65
CA VAL A 207 6.34 -24.46 -2.63
C VAL A 207 7.42 -24.07 -1.62
N THR A 208 8.12 -22.98 -1.90
CA THR A 208 9.19 -22.46 -1.03
C THR A 208 8.62 -22.05 0.33
N PRO A 209 9.36 -22.28 1.44
CA PRO A 209 8.99 -21.76 2.76
C PRO A 209 8.66 -20.26 2.73
N GLY A 210 7.72 -19.83 3.59
CA GLY A 210 7.22 -18.45 3.58
C GLY A 210 6.16 -18.17 2.50
N SER A 211 5.73 -19.20 1.77
CA SER A 211 4.62 -19.11 0.81
C SER A 211 3.38 -19.82 1.33
N TYR A 212 2.21 -19.25 1.07
CA TYR A 212 0.92 -19.73 1.55
C TYR A 212 -0.06 -19.78 0.40
N ILE A 213 -0.76 -20.91 0.28
CA ILE A 213 -1.88 -21.09 -0.63
C ILE A 213 -3.08 -21.38 0.26
N HIS A 214 -4.17 -20.64 0.15
CA HIS A 214 -5.38 -20.92 0.92
C HIS A 214 -6.60 -20.48 0.13
N GLY A 215 -7.71 -21.18 0.30
CA GLY A 215 -8.92 -20.90 -0.46
C GLY A 215 -10.12 -21.68 0.03
N ILE A 216 -11.27 -21.33 -0.52
CA ILE A 216 -12.57 -21.91 -0.21
C ILE A 216 -13.29 -22.30 -1.50
N ILE A 217 -14.28 -23.20 -1.37
CA ILE A 217 -15.32 -23.39 -2.39
C ILE A 217 -16.45 -22.44 -2.01
N ARG A 218 -16.69 -21.41 -2.81
CA ARG A 218 -17.69 -20.37 -2.53
C ARG A 218 -19.07 -20.82 -2.98
N ASP A 219 -19.15 -21.43 -4.17
CA ASP A 219 -20.37 -22.06 -4.71
C ASP A 219 -20.12 -23.53 -5.02
N GLY A 220 -20.93 -24.42 -4.45
CA GLY A 220 -20.80 -25.87 -4.59
C GLY A 220 -22.06 -26.58 -5.11
N GLY A 221 -23.03 -25.83 -5.66
CA GLY A 221 -24.34 -26.35 -6.06
C GLY A 221 -25.45 -26.07 -5.04
N LEU A 222 -26.71 -26.12 -5.51
CA LEU A 222 -27.88 -25.67 -4.75
C LEU A 222 -28.79 -26.80 -4.26
N ALA A 223 -28.75 -27.97 -4.92
CA ALA A 223 -29.62 -29.10 -4.61
C ALA A 223 -28.91 -30.44 -4.85
N ALA A 224 -28.97 -31.35 -3.88
CA ALA A 224 -28.26 -32.62 -3.91
C ALA A 224 -28.75 -33.59 -5.01
N ASN A 225 -29.98 -33.43 -5.51
CA ASN A 225 -30.54 -34.26 -6.58
C ASN A 225 -30.27 -33.71 -8.00
N VAL A 226 -29.45 -32.65 -8.13
CA VAL A 226 -29.07 -32.03 -9.39
C VAL A 226 -27.55 -32.01 -9.51
N ILE A 227 -27.02 -32.51 -10.62
CA ILE A 227 -25.58 -32.39 -10.94
C ILE A 227 -25.27 -30.90 -11.19
N PRO A 228 -24.37 -30.25 -10.44
CA PRO A 228 -24.14 -28.81 -10.57
C PRO A 228 -23.48 -28.42 -11.89
N ALA A 229 -24.09 -27.51 -12.66
CA ALA A 229 -23.48 -26.88 -13.83
C ALA A 229 -22.57 -25.69 -13.49
N TYR A 230 -22.57 -25.22 -12.24
CA TYR A 230 -21.72 -24.13 -11.79
C TYR A 230 -21.13 -24.44 -10.41
N ALA A 231 -19.85 -24.12 -10.24
CA ALA A 231 -19.15 -24.10 -8.97
C ALA A 231 -18.08 -23.00 -9.01
N SER A 232 -17.67 -22.50 -7.85
CA SER A 232 -16.65 -21.45 -7.77
C SER A 232 -15.72 -21.66 -6.59
N MET A 233 -14.46 -21.24 -6.76
CA MET A 233 -13.42 -21.27 -5.74
C MET A 233 -12.75 -19.90 -5.66
N GLU A 234 -12.43 -19.47 -4.44
CA GLU A 234 -11.68 -18.24 -4.17
C GLU A 234 -10.39 -18.62 -3.45
N TYR A 235 -9.25 -18.23 -4.00
CA TYR A 235 -7.92 -18.55 -3.49
C TYR A 235 -7.07 -17.30 -3.33
N TYR A 236 -6.26 -17.28 -2.28
CA TYR A 236 -5.08 -16.42 -2.19
C TYR A 236 -3.83 -17.26 -2.44
N PHE A 237 -2.93 -16.67 -3.23
CA PHE A 237 -1.54 -17.08 -3.32
C PHE A 237 -0.71 -15.97 -2.67
N ARG A 238 0.00 -16.31 -1.60
CA ARG A 238 0.87 -15.39 -0.87
C ARG A 238 2.30 -15.90 -0.89
N ALA A 239 3.25 -15.02 -1.16
CA ALA A 239 4.67 -15.39 -1.21
C ALA A 239 5.58 -14.17 -1.00
N PRO A 240 6.90 -14.39 -0.77
CA PRO A 240 7.86 -13.31 -0.62
C PRO A 240 7.98 -12.38 -1.83
N THR A 241 7.61 -12.84 -3.04
CA THR A 241 7.57 -12.00 -4.23
C THR A 241 6.33 -12.26 -5.09
N MET A 242 5.86 -11.24 -5.79
CA MET A 242 4.75 -11.31 -6.75
C MET A 242 5.12 -12.19 -7.95
N ALA A 243 6.40 -12.20 -8.35
CA ALA A 243 6.90 -13.10 -9.37
C ALA A 243 6.67 -14.57 -8.97
N TYR A 244 6.99 -14.92 -7.72
CA TYR A 244 6.77 -16.28 -7.23
C TYR A 244 5.28 -16.59 -6.99
N CYS A 245 4.48 -15.61 -6.54
CA CYS A 245 3.01 -15.77 -6.50
C CYS A 245 2.44 -16.15 -7.87
N LYS A 246 2.86 -15.45 -8.93
CA LYS A 246 2.43 -15.72 -10.32
C LYS A 246 2.89 -17.10 -10.79
N GLU A 247 4.09 -17.54 -10.42
CA GLU A 247 4.58 -18.90 -10.71
C GLU A 247 3.69 -19.97 -10.05
N ILE A 248 3.43 -19.85 -8.74
CA ILE A 248 2.57 -20.79 -8.01
C ILE A 248 1.14 -20.78 -8.57
N ALA A 249 0.59 -19.60 -8.87
CA ALA A 249 -0.74 -19.45 -9.44
C ALA A 249 -0.85 -20.09 -10.83
N THR A 250 0.20 -20.02 -11.65
CA THR A 250 0.27 -20.71 -12.94
C THR A 250 0.20 -22.23 -12.76
N ARG A 251 0.94 -22.78 -11.80
CA ARG A 251 0.89 -24.21 -11.45
C ARG A 251 -0.50 -24.62 -10.94
N ALA A 252 -1.15 -23.78 -10.14
CA ALA A 252 -2.51 -24.02 -9.69
C ALA A 252 -3.53 -23.95 -10.85
N GLN A 253 -3.31 -23.07 -11.83
CA GLN A 253 -4.13 -23.01 -13.04
C GLN A 253 -3.99 -24.25 -13.92
N ASP A 254 -2.81 -24.89 -13.95
CA ASP A 254 -2.66 -26.20 -14.59
C ASP A 254 -3.49 -27.29 -13.90
N CYS A 255 -3.61 -27.27 -12.57
CA CYS A 255 -4.52 -28.16 -11.83
C CYS A 255 -5.99 -27.92 -12.20
N VAL A 256 -6.41 -26.66 -12.34
CA VAL A 256 -7.75 -26.27 -12.78
C VAL A 256 -8.03 -26.80 -14.19
N LYS A 257 -7.08 -26.59 -15.12
CA LYS A 257 -7.17 -27.07 -16.50
C LYS A 257 -7.27 -28.60 -16.56
N GLY A 258 -6.44 -29.32 -15.82
CA GLY A 258 -6.48 -30.78 -15.73
C GLY A 258 -7.82 -31.29 -15.21
N SER A 259 -8.36 -30.66 -14.16
CA SER A 259 -9.67 -31.00 -13.58
C SER A 259 -10.81 -30.79 -14.56
N CYS A 260 -10.78 -29.70 -15.33
CA CYS A 260 -11.80 -29.41 -16.33
C CYS A 260 -11.76 -30.39 -17.50
N ILE A 261 -10.57 -30.76 -17.97
CA ILE A 261 -10.40 -31.79 -19.01
C ILE A 261 -11.01 -33.12 -18.53
N ALA A 262 -10.69 -33.56 -17.31
CA ALA A 262 -11.16 -34.83 -16.77
C ALA A 262 -12.69 -34.88 -16.60
N SER A 263 -13.31 -33.76 -16.25
CA SER A 263 -14.75 -33.64 -15.99
C SER A 263 -15.57 -33.16 -17.20
N GLN A 264 -14.92 -32.88 -18.34
CA GLN A 264 -15.53 -32.27 -19.54
C GLN A 264 -16.25 -30.95 -19.22
N THR A 265 -15.68 -30.15 -18.32
CA THR A 265 -16.15 -28.80 -17.98
C THR A 265 -15.25 -27.73 -18.58
N THR A 266 -15.65 -26.48 -18.44
CA THR A 266 -14.84 -25.31 -18.78
C THR A 266 -14.64 -24.44 -17.54
N TYR A 267 -13.74 -23.47 -17.61
CA TYR A 267 -13.50 -22.55 -16.50
C TYR A 267 -13.24 -21.12 -16.97
N LYS A 268 -13.39 -20.17 -16.04
CA LYS A 268 -12.90 -18.79 -16.15
C LYS A 268 -12.11 -18.42 -14.90
N THR A 269 -11.21 -17.47 -15.05
CA THR A 269 -10.42 -16.91 -13.95
C THR A 269 -10.60 -15.40 -13.89
N SER A 270 -10.71 -14.87 -12.68
CA SER A 270 -10.72 -13.43 -12.41
C SER A 270 -10.02 -13.13 -11.09
N MET A 271 -9.61 -11.88 -10.88
CA MET A 271 -9.23 -11.42 -9.54
C MET A 271 -10.49 -10.95 -8.84
N TYR A 272 -10.77 -11.47 -7.64
CA TYR A 272 -11.97 -11.09 -6.86
C TYR A 272 -11.69 -9.95 -5.87
N GLU A 273 -10.42 -9.65 -5.65
CA GLU A 273 -9.90 -8.56 -4.83
C GLU A 273 -8.68 -7.95 -5.52
N CYS A 274 -8.19 -6.83 -4.99
CA CYS A 274 -6.99 -6.19 -5.51
C CYS A 274 -5.74 -7.05 -5.18
N PRO A 275 -4.86 -7.35 -6.15
CA PRO A 275 -3.56 -7.94 -5.86
C PRO A 275 -2.63 -6.91 -5.20
N TYR A 276 -1.77 -7.37 -4.29
CA TYR A 276 -0.78 -6.53 -3.60
C TYR A 276 0.61 -7.06 -3.95
N GLU A 277 1.48 -6.19 -4.46
CA GLU A 277 2.88 -6.53 -4.73
C GLU A 277 3.69 -6.56 -3.44
N ASP A 278 4.79 -7.30 -3.43
CA ASP A 278 5.78 -7.22 -2.35
C ASP A 278 6.49 -5.86 -2.38
N THR A 279 6.99 -5.40 -1.23
CA THR A 279 7.74 -4.15 -1.17
C THR A 279 9.18 -4.35 -1.64
N LYS A 280 9.56 -3.68 -2.73
CA LYS A 280 10.96 -3.54 -3.14
C LYS A 280 11.64 -2.47 -2.32
N ILE A 281 12.61 -2.88 -1.51
CA ILE A 281 13.36 -1.97 -0.65
C ILE A 281 14.31 -1.12 -1.49
N ASN A 282 14.31 0.19 -1.25
CA ASN A 282 15.38 1.08 -1.70
C ASN A 282 16.29 1.40 -0.50
N TYR A 283 17.36 0.64 -0.34
CA TYR A 283 18.34 0.78 0.73
C TYR A 283 19.00 2.16 0.72
N THR A 284 19.17 2.79 -0.45
CA THR A 284 19.65 4.17 -0.50
C THR A 284 18.70 5.13 0.21
N LEU A 285 17.39 5.03 0.00
CA LEU A 285 16.42 5.85 0.73
C LEU A 285 16.37 5.45 2.22
N ALA A 286 16.47 4.17 2.55
CA ALA A 286 16.48 3.69 3.94
C ALA A 286 17.70 4.20 4.74
N ASP A 287 18.88 4.22 4.10
CA ASP A 287 20.11 4.82 4.63
C ASP A 287 19.90 6.32 4.88
N MET A 288 19.29 7.03 3.93
CA MET A 288 18.98 8.45 4.08
C MET A 288 18.01 8.70 5.24
N LEU A 289 16.98 7.87 5.42
CA LEU A 289 16.06 7.99 6.56
C LEU A 289 16.78 7.71 7.89
N THR A 290 17.66 6.70 7.92
CA THR A 290 18.51 6.42 9.08
C THR A 290 19.38 7.63 9.43
N GLU A 291 19.99 8.29 8.43
CA GLU A 291 20.76 9.53 8.62
C GLU A 291 19.88 10.64 9.21
N LYS A 292 18.70 10.89 8.64
CA LYS A 292 17.81 11.97 9.11
C LYS A 292 17.23 11.72 10.50
N TYR A 293 16.85 10.49 10.81
CA TYR A 293 16.43 10.11 12.15
C TYR A 293 17.54 10.34 13.19
N LYS A 294 18.79 9.96 12.89
CA LYS A 294 19.94 10.26 13.77
C LYS A 294 20.19 11.76 13.93
N GLU A 295 20.11 12.53 12.84
CA GLU A 295 20.24 13.99 12.89
C GLU A 295 19.16 14.66 13.76
N LEU A 296 17.96 14.07 13.81
CA LEU A 296 16.82 14.56 14.58
C LEU A 296 16.77 13.99 16.01
N GLY A 297 17.77 13.20 16.42
CA GLY A 297 17.86 12.64 17.77
C GLY A 297 16.96 11.44 18.03
N VAL A 298 16.45 10.78 16.99
CA VAL A 298 15.70 9.53 17.13
C VAL A 298 16.65 8.42 17.56
N GLU A 299 16.31 7.75 18.65
CA GLU A 299 17.03 6.59 19.16
C GLU A 299 16.36 5.28 18.71
N GLN A 300 17.11 4.17 18.78
CA GLN A 300 16.62 2.81 18.51
C GLN A 300 15.93 2.70 17.13
N ILE A 301 16.67 3.05 16.09
CA ILE A 301 16.21 2.94 14.70
C ILE A 301 16.48 1.52 14.22
N ASN A 302 15.42 0.76 14.01
CA ASN A 302 15.50 -0.57 13.43
C ASN A 302 15.94 -0.46 11.96
N PRO A 303 16.87 -1.34 11.51
CA PRO A 303 17.20 -1.44 10.09
C PRO A 303 16.00 -1.98 9.31
N VAL A 304 16.14 -2.10 7.99
CA VAL A 304 15.14 -2.79 7.16
C VAL A 304 14.87 -4.17 7.73
N ASP A 305 13.59 -4.48 7.99
CA ASP A 305 13.18 -5.84 8.31
C ASP A 305 13.15 -6.69 7.04
N GLU A 306 14.11 -7.60 6.92
CA GLU A 306 14.27 -8.49 5.78
C GLU A 306 13.31 -9.68 5.82
N ILE A 307 12.59 -9.90 6.92
CA ILE A 307 11.61 -10.98 7.04
C ILE A 307 10.26 -10.48 6.53
N PRO A 308 9.77 -10.99 5.38
CA PRO A 308 8.52 -10.48 4.82
C PRO A 308 7.34 -10.74 5.75
N CYS A 309 6.62 -9.69 6.11
CA CYS A 309 5.44 -9.76 6.97
C CYS A 309 4.37 -8.76 6.51
N GLY A 310 3.10 -9.06 6.77
CA GLY A 310 2.00 -8.23 6.32
C GLY A 310 1.92 -8.08 4.80
N SER A 311 1.06 -7.17 4.35
CA SER A 311 0.91 -6.75 2.96
C SER A 311 0.44 -5.30 2.98
N THR A 312 0.98 -4.48 2.09
CA THR A 312 0.65 -3.06 1.99
C THR A 312 0.71 -2.63 0.53
N ASP A 313 -0.15 -1.72 0.11
CA ASP A 313 -0.24 -1.33 -1.30
C ASP A 313 0.93 -0.45 -1.76
N VAL A 314 1.80 0.04 -0.85
CA VAL A 314 3.06 0.73 -1.18
C VAL A 314 3.98 -0.14 -2.04
N GLY A 315 3.82 -1.47 -1.94
CA GLY A 315 4.52 -2.43 -2.79
C GLY A 315 4.35 -2.07 -4.27
N SER A 316 3.14 -1.68 -4.69
CA SER A 316 2.88 -1.28 -6.08
C SER A 316 3.66 -0.03 -6.51
N VAL A 317 3.82 0.95 -5.63
CA VAL A 317 4.59 2.17 -5.91
C VAL A 317 6.09 1.83 -6.02
N SER A 318 6.57 0.92 -5.18
CA SER A 318 7.97 0.46 -5.19
C SER A 318 8.38 -0.27 -6.48
N TYR A 319 7.41 -0.68 -7.31
CA TYR A 319 7.64 -1.26 -8.63
C TYR A 319 7.74 -0.24 -9.76
N VAL A 320 7.22 0.98 -9.55
CA VAL A 320 7.17 2.04 -10.58
C VAL A 320 8.16 3.18 -10.32
N CYS A 321 8.53 3.46 -9.07
CA CYS A 321 9.58 4.43 -8.74
C CYS A 321 10.33 4.13 -7.42
N PRO A 322 11.50 4.76 -7.17
CA PRO A 322 12.16 4.68 -5.87
C PRO A 322 11.23 5.08 -4.73
N THR A 323 11.00 4.16 -3.79
CA THR A 323 9.97 4.33 -2.75
C THR A 323 10.52 4.00 -1.37
N ILE A 324 10.04 4.71 -0.34
CA ILE A 324 10.27 4.36 1.06
C ILE A 324 8.99 4.45 1.88
N GLN A 325 8.81 3.46 2.75
CA GLN A 325 7.87 3.48 3.86
C GLN A 325 8.66 3.16 5.14
N GLY A 326 9.04 4.21 5.87
CA GLY A 326 9.62 4.07 7.20
C GLY A 326 8.54 3.95 8.28
N THR A 327 8.96 3.79 9.54
CA THR A 327 8.06 3.87 10.69
C THR A 327 8.55 4.90 11.72
N ILE A 328 7.61 5.47 12.47
CA ILE A 328 7.89 6.39 13.59
C ILE A 328 7.12 5.94 14.83
N LYS A 329 7.82 5.84 15.96
CA LYS A 329 7.23 5.44 17.23
C LYS A 329 6.29 6.52 17.76
N ILE A 330 5.02 6.17 17.98
CA ILE A 330 4.00 7.01 18.62
C ILE A 330 3.31 6.33 19.82
N ALA A 331 3.60 5.03 20.05
CA ALA A 331 2.98 4.24 21.11
C ALA A 331 3.97 3.24 21.74
N ASP A 332 3.60 2.71 22.91
CA ASP A 332 4.36 1.65 23.58
C ASP A 332 4.19 0.30 22.85
N CYS A 333 5.17 -0.62 22.99
CA CYS A 333 5.15 -1.92 22.34
C CYS A 333 3.98 -2.85 22.76
N THR A 334 3.27 -2.50 23.83
CA THR A 334 2.04 -3.20 24.25
C THR A 334 0.80 -2.79 23.46
N VAL A 335 0.84 -1.69 22.71
CA VAL A 335 -0.26 -1.24 21.86
C VAL A 335 -0.27 -2.04 20.57
N ALA A 336 -1.34 -2.80 20.33
CA ALA A 336 -1.51 -3.51 19.08
C ALA A 336 -1.84 -2.55 17.94
N GLY A 337 -1.35 -2.82 16.73
CA GLY A 337 -1.92 -2.22 15.52
C GLY A 337 -3.41 -2.59 15.39
N HIS A 338 -4.16 -1.78 14.65
CA HIS A 338 -5.60 -1.98 14.39
C HIS A 338 -6.42 -1.95 15.69
N SER A 339 -6.03 -1.09 16.64
CA SER A 339 -6.66 -0.93 17.95
C SER A 339 -7.12 0.51 18.18
N LYS A 340 -8.05 0.69 19.14
CA LYS A 340 -8.49 2.03 19.55
C LYS A 340 -7.39 2.80 20.25
N GLU A 341 -6.49 2.08 20.92
CA GLU A 341 -5.32 2.60 21.59
C GLU A 341 -4.33 3.19 20.58
N MET A 342 -4.09 2.50 19.46
CA MET A 342 -3.27 3.05 18.37
C MET A 342 -3.94 4.26 17.74
N ALA A 343 -5.26 4.20 17.47
CA ALA A 343 -5.99 5.35 16.97
C ALA A 343 -5.85 6.56 17.92
N ALA A 344 -6.00 6.37 19.23
CA ALA A 344 -5.86 7.43 20.22
C ALA A 344 -4.42 7.98 20.32
N ALA A 345 -3.41 7.14 20.08
CA ALA A 345 -2.01 7.57 20.06
C ALA A 345 -1.74 8.61 18.96
N THR A 346 -2.48 8.57 17.84
CA THR A 346 -2.29 9.51 16.71
C THR A 346 -2.57 10.97 17.07
N ILE A 347 -3.46 11.21 18.03
CA ILE A 347 -3.85 12.56 18.50
C ILE A 347 -3.16 12.94 19.82
N SER A 348 -2.21 12.12 20.29
CA SER A 348 -1.47 12.36 21.53
C SER A 348 -0.27 13.29 21.31
N GLU A 349 0.40 13.68 22.40
CA GLU A 349 1.68 14.42 22.31
C GLU A 349 2.78 13.59 21.62
N ASP A 350 2.78 12.26 21.79
CA ASP A 350 3.71 11.37 21.09
C ASP A 350 3.37 11.29 19.60
N GLY A 351 2.08 11.30 19.24
CA GLY A 351 1.62 11.42 17.85
C GLY A 351 2.05 12.74 17.21
N LYS A 352 1.89 13.86 17.94
CA LYS A 352 2.35 15.20 17.51
C LYS A 352 3.88 15.25 17.32
N ALA A 353 4.64 14.70 18.26
CA ALA A 353 6.11 14.61 18.16
C ALA A 353 6.55 13.69 17.01
N GLY A 354 5.83 12.59 16.81
CA GLY A 354 6.00 11.67 15.69
C GLY A 354 5.78 12.37 14.34
N LEU A 355 4.69 13.14 14.21
CA LEU A 355 4.41 13.93 13.01
C LEU A 355 5.55 14.89 12.68
N VAL A 356 5.99 15.69 13.67
CA VAL A 356 7.07 16.66 13.48
C VAL A 356 8.34 15.95 13.01
N THR A 357 8.73 14.88 13.70
CA THR A 357 9.97 14.14 13.41
C THR A 357 9.92 13.49 12.04
N ALA A 358 8.84 12.75 11.74
CA ALA A 358 8.67 12.03 10.49
C ALA A 358 8.59 12.99 9.30
N ALA A 359 7.75 14.02 9.38
CA ALA A 359 7.60 15.01 8.32
C ALA A 359 8.91 15.76 8.05
N THR A 360 9.64 16.13 9.10
CA THR A 360 10.97 16.76 8.96
C THR A 360 11.94 15.82 8.27
N ALA A 361 12.00 14.55 8.67
CA ALA A 361 12.92 13.58 8.11
C ALA A 361 12.70 13.41 6.59
N ILE A 362 11.47 13.15 6.15
CA ILE A 362 11.19 12.92 4.72
C ILE A 362 11.20 14.23 3.90
N ALA A 363 10.94 15.39 4.50
CA ALA A 363 11.18 16.69 3.85
C ALA A 363 12.68 16.92 3.60
N LEU A 364 13.54 16.58 4.57
CA LEU A 364 15.00 16.68 4.41
C LEU A 364 15.56 15.64 3.43
N ILE A 365 14.94 14.46 3.31
CA ILE A 365 15.25 13.51 2.23
C ILE A 365 14.89 14.14 0.87
N GLY A 366 13.69 14.71 0.73
CA GLY A 366 13.29 15.40 -0.50
C GLY A 366 14.24 16.53 -0.89
N LEU A 367 14.65 17.35 0.08
CA LEU A 367 15.69 18.37 -0.12
C LEU A 367 16.99 17.74 -0.62
N ASP A 368 17.51 16.71 0.06
CA ASP A 368 18.75 16.03 -0.32
C ASP A 368 18.66 15.44 -1.73
N LEU A 369 17.54 14.82 -2.12
CA LEU A 369 17.35 14.26 -3.46
C LEU A 369 17.37 15.33 -4.56
N ILE A 370 16.96 16.55 -4.26
CA ILE A 370 17.01 17.67 -5.23
C ILE A 370 18.40 18.29 -5.30
N VAL A 371 19.01 18.61 -4.15
CA VAL A 371 20.26 19.39 -4.10
C VAL A 371 21.53 18.55 -4.19
N LYS A 372 21.41 17.22 -4.06
CA LYS A 372 22.50 16.23 -4.17
C LYS A 372 22.14 15.19 -5.23
N PRO A 373 22.31 15.51 -6.54
CA PRO A 373 21.91 14.62 -7.64
C PRO A 373 22.51 13.21 -7.53
N GLU A 374 23.69 13.07 -6.94
CA GLU A 374 24.34 11.78 -6.74
C GLU A 374 23.54 10.83 -5.83
N LYS A 375 22.80 11.36 -4.84
CA LYS A 375 21.92 10.56 -3.97
C LYS A 375 20.72 10.04 -4.76
N LEU A 376 20.10 10.90 -5.57
CA LEU A 376 18.97 10.51 -6.41
C LEU A 376 19.38 9.50 -7.48
N GLU A 377 20.51 9.72 -8.16
CA GLU A 377 21.01 8.77 -9.16
C GLU A 377 21.33 7.40 -8.54
N LYS A 378 21.86 7.37 -7.31
CA LYS A 378 22.06 6.12 -6.57
C LYS A 378 20.73 5.41 -6.30
N ALA A 379 19.72 6.13 -5.79
CA ALA A 379 18.39 5.56 -5.52
C ALA A 379 17.71 5.05 -6.80
N LYS A 380 17.79 5.80 -7.91
CA LYS A 380 17.24 5.39 -9.22
C LYS A 380 17.99 4.21 -9.83
N LYS A 381 19.32 4.15 -9.67
CA LYS A 381 20.13 3.03 -10.14
C LYS A 381 19.74 1.75 -9.40
N GLU A 382 19.62 1.82 -8.07
CA GLU A 382 19.21 0.71 -7.24
C GLU A 382 17.81 0.19 -7.62
N PHE A 383 16.85 1.10 -7.83
CA PHE A 383 15.52 0.76 -8.33
C PHE A 383 15.55 0.02 -9.67
N LYS A 384 16.37 0.48 -10.63
CA LYS A 384 16.49 -0.14 -11.97
C LYS A 384 17.18 -1.51 -11.96
N GLU A 385 18.19 -1.67 -11.10
CA GLU A 385 18.94 -2.94 -11.00
C GLU A 385 18.09 -4.02 -10.33
N GLY A 386 17.09 -3.63 -9.52
CA GLY A 386 16.27 -4.52 -8.74
C GLY A 386 17.08 -5.08 -7.57
N THR A 387 16.65 -4.81 -6.35
CA THR A 387 17.22 -5.51 -5.19
C THR A 387 16.85 -6.99 -5.28
N CYS A 388 17.84 -7.83 -5.61
CA CYS A 388 17.73 -9.29 -5.68
C CYS A 388 17.11 -9.92 -4.43
#